data_AF-A0A9P8P3W8-F1
#
_entry.id   AF-A0A9P8P3W8-F1
#
_cell.length_a   1.000
_cell.length_b   1.000
_cell.length_c   1.000
_cell.angle_alpha   90.00
_cell.angle_beta   90.00
_cell.angle_gamma   90.00
#
_symmetry.space_group_name_H-M   'P 1'
#
loop_
_entity.id
_entity.type
_entity.pdbx_description
1 polymer ?
#
loop_
_entity_poly.entity_id
_entity_poly.type
_entity_poly.pdbx_seq_one_letter_code
_entity_poly.pdbx_strand_id
1 'polypeptide(L)'
;MANKSRPKKTRGQLYKKYVYGLKDNDPVDAEPDTRPQQEVFSEVWNGYVWPRSQFQKVDVLKVSVALGRGMVVQEDRMKLPFELILLILEHTEHPYCLNHLLISRAFYYVLMPKLYYYPHLKSSNFAQFVDVVSQHQNKKKFEGLVKILDLSQIIQSGKNSYVSKLLRRFSGSLEVFIASQASFGLSPLISLRLCHNLKILDLRLVSETVNLKELFNSIKSAPLLEQLSFPRSSISCEDYDMEWPSKLWYLRLQGGISNKFLTESRFPASITSLEFAHCPNITGEAINEMLMHIGYNLRRVSIFYPMPKLKSNSLDTVFLYCPNLVYLYINIEYFSKDLFHDELLPPLEEYPRPLRTLCIDSSGLLGQGSKIHPDDLTIALWEERLPCLTTLKVSMMLGWNYDSDSVQDLVNELEDRGGALYKM
;
A
#
# COMPACT_ATOMS: atom_id res chain seq x y z
N MET A 1 -4.24 49.82 34.70
CA MET A 1 -3.08 49.59 33.79
C MET A 1 -3.16 48.14 33.33
N ALA A 2 -3.18 47.72 32.06
CA ALA A 2 -2.98 48.39 30.79
C ALA A 2 -3.82 47.65 29.72
N ASN A 3 -4.60 48.41 28.95
CA ASN A 3 -5.06 48.00 27.62
C ASN A 3 -3.84 47.90 26.71
N LYS A 4 -3.60 46.75 26.08
CA LYS A 4 -2.69 46.64 24.94
C LYS A 4 -3.38 46.01 23.75
N SER A 5 -3.44 46.83 22.71
CA SER A 5 -4.09 46.67 21.42
C SER A 5 -3.47 45.56 20.58
N ARG A 6 -4.30 44.91 19.76
CA ARG A 6 -3.85 44.02 18.67
C ARG A 6 -3.24 44.86 17.53
N PRO A 7 -2.04 44.54 17.02
CA PRO A 7 -1.50 45.22 15.85
C PRO A 7 -2.15 44.74 14.54
N LYS A 8 -2.44 45.70 13.65
CA LYS A 8 -2.97 45.52 12.30
C LYS A 8 -1.84 45.20 11.30
N LYS A 9 -2.24 44.46 10.26
CA LYS A 9 -1.47 43.82 9.16
C LYS A 9 -0.41 44.69 8.47
N THR A 10 0.72 44.06 8.11
CA THR A 10 1.52 44.40 6.92
C THR A 10 1.47 43.23 5.92
N ARG A 11 0.83 43.46 4.76
CA ARG A 11 0.93 42.58 3.60
C ARG A 11 2.28 42.83 2.95
N GLY A 12 3.18 41.85 2.99
CA GLY A 12 4.42 41.88 2.21
C GLY A 12 4.10 41.94 0.71
N GLN A 13 4.55 43.02 0.06
CA GLN A 13 4.65 43.11 -1.39
C GLN A 13 5.89 42.31 -1.84
N LEU A 14 5.68 41.09 -2.32
CA LEU A 14 6.69 40.36 -3.10
C LEU A 14 5.99 39.70 -4.29
N TYR A 15 5.77 40.50 -5.34
CA TYR A 15 5.69 40.00 -6.72
C TYR A 15 6.47 40.97 -7.60
N LYS A 16 7.67 40.55 -8.00
CA LYS A 16 8.46 41.20 -9.04
C LYS A 16 7.72 41.02 -10.37
N LYS A 17 7.30 42.12 -10.97
CA LYS A 17 6.80 42.18 -12.35
C LYS A 17 8.03 42.26 -13.25
N TYR A 18 8.30 41.22 -14.05
CA TYR A 18 9.31 41.28 -15.11
C TYR A 18 8.79 42.24 -16.19
N VAL A 19 9.49 43.36 -16.38
CA VAL A 19 9.30 44.28 -17.51
C VAL A 19 10.62 44.29 -18.26
N TYR A 20 10.63 43.71 -19.46
CA TYR A 20 11.77 43.79 -20.37
C TYR A 20 11.85 45.22 -20.93
N GLY A 21 13.05 45.78 -20.93
CA GLY A 21 13.30 47.21 -21.02
C GLY A 21 13.16 47.85 -22.39
N LEU A 22 13.22 49.18 -22.37
CA LEU A 22 13.72 50.06 -23.42
C LEU A 22 14.06 51.40 -22.76
N LYS A 23 15.33 51.81 -22.88
CA LYS A 23 15.86 53.14 -22.54
C LYS A 23 15.96 53.95 -23.83
N ASP A 24 15.67 55.24 -23.73
CA ASP A 24 15.69 56.26 -24.77
C ASP A 24 17.09 56.57 -25.35
N ASN A 25 17.07 56.87 -26.66
CA ASN A 25 17.75 57.90 -27.47
C ASN A 25 19.28 58.03 -27.53
N ASP A 26 19.85 57.87 -28.75
CA ASP A 26 20.19 59.00 -29.65
C ASP A 26 20.61 58.50 -31.08
N PRO A 27 20.70 59.38 -32.11
CA PRO A 27 20.20 59.13 -33.47
C PRO A 27 21.27 58.76 -34.51
N VAL A 28 20.86 58.07 -35.59
CA VAL A 28 21.59 58.03 -36.87
C VAL A 28 20.58 58.03 -38.02
N ASP A 29 20.97 58.74 -39.07
CA ASP A 29 20.18 59.29 -40.17
C ASP A 29 19.39 58.30 -41.07
N ALA A 30 18.41 58.89 -41.74
CA ALA A 30 17.32 58.29 -42.51
C ALA A 30 17.68 57.88 -43.96
N GLU A 31 16.98 56.87 -44.48
CA GLU A 31 16.15 56.86 -45.71
C GLU A 31 15.78 55.40 -46.14
N PRO A 32 14.68 55.14 -46.89
CA PRO A 32 13.33 55.67 -46.78
C PRO A 32 12.24 54.58 -46.62
N ASP A 33 11.05 55.05 -46.27
CA ASP A 33 9.77 54.35 -46.11
C ASP A 33 9.39 53.39 -47.26
N THR A 34 8.93 52.18 -46.88
CA THR A 34 7.78 51.52 -47.53
C THR A 34 6.83 51.02 -46.46
N ARG A 35 5.92 51.90 -46.01
CA ARG A 35 4.77 51.49 -45.20
C ARG A 35 3.69 50.90 -46.12
N PRO A 36 3.16 49.71 -45.84
CA PRO A 36 1.84 49.34 -46.32
C PRO A 36 0.82 50.31 -45.68
N GLN A 37 -0.09 50.80 -46.51
CA GLN A 37 -1.13 51.75 -46.16
C GLN A 37 -1.89 51.30 -44.90
N GLN A 38 -2.02 52.21 -43.92
CA GLN A 38 -2.99 52.08 -42.84
C GLN A 38 -4.39 52.12 -43.44
N GLU A 39 -5.01 50.96 -43.63
CA GLU A 39 -6.46 50.89 -43.81
C GLU A 39 -7.13 51.38 -42.53
N VAL A 40 -7.81 52.51 -42.65
CA VAL A 40 -8.61 53.09 -41.57
C VAL A 40 -9.82 52.18 -41.34
N PHE A 41 -9.84 51.52 -40.19
CA PHE A 41 -10.96 50.69 -39.73
C PHE A 41 -12.21 51.57 -39.49
N SER A 42 -13.25 51.42 -40.32
CA SER A 42 -14.49 52.21 -40.22
C SER A 42 -15.72 51.43 -39.76
N GLU A 43 -15.61 50.17 -39.32
CA GLU A 43 -16.78 49.44 -38.80
C GLU A 43 -16.70 49.23 -37.28
N VAL A 44 -17.60 49.91 -36.57
CA VAL A 44 -17.77 49.79 -35.12
C VAL A 44 -18.60 48.55 -34.81
N TRP A 45 -17.94 47.48 -34.37
CA TRP A 45 -18.59 46.23 -33.97
C TRP A 45 -19.08 46.33 -32.52
N ASN A 46 -20.37 46.66 -32.34
CA ASN A 46 -20.95 46.83 -31.01
C ASN A 46 -21.30 45.48 -30.34
N GLY A 47 -20.51 45.07 -29.36
CA GLY A 47 -20.83 43.95 -28.45
C GLY A 47 -21.69 44.37 -27.25
N TYR A 48 -22.22 43.39 -26.51
CA TYR A 48 -22.99 43.62 -25.27
C TYR A 48 -22.08 44.21 -24.18
N VAL A 49 -22.51 45.32 -23.58
CA VAL A 49 -21.78 46.04 -22.53
C VAL A 49 -22.23 45.55 -21.16
N TRP A 50 -21.28 45.13 -20.32
CA TRP A 50 -21.60 44.65 -18.97
C TRP A 50 -21.94 45.83 -18.02
N PRO A 51 -23.01 45.75 -17.22
CA PRO A 51 -23.54 46.90 -16.46
C PRO A 51 -22.57 47.54 -15.44
N ARG A 52 -21.55 46.81 -14.97
CA ARG A 52 -20.65 47.29 -13.90
C ARG A 52 -19.23 47.66 -14.34
N SER A 53 -18.76 47.14 -15.46
CA SER A 53 -17.37 47.34 -15.92
C SER A 53 -17.24 48.14 -17.21
N GLN A 54 -18.35 48.39 -17.91
CA GLN A 54 -18.39 49.01 -19.24
C GLN A 54 -17.48 48.38 -20.31
N PHE A 55 -16.94 47.18 -20.04
CA PHE A 55 -16.17 46.44 -21.04
C PHE A 55 -17.12 45.81 -22.05
N GLN A 56 -16.85 46.10 -23.32
CA GLN A 56 -17.56 45.53 -24.46
C GLN A 56 -16.92 44.18 -24.81
N LYS A 57 -17.67 43.08 -24.67
CA LYS A 57 -17.16 41.76 -25.04
C LYS A 57 -17.34 41.58 -26.54
N VAL A 58 -16.28 41.85 -27.30
CA VAL A 58 -16.23 41.53 -28.74
C VAL A 58 -15.88 40.06 -28.88
N ASP A 59 -16.74 39.30 -29.54
CA ASP A 59 -16.48 37.90 -29.88
C ASP A 59 -15.45 37.87 -31.02
N VAL A 60 -14.18 37.80 -30.64
CA VAL A 60 -13.03 37.85 -31.55
C VAL A 60 -13.11 36.79 -32.64
N LEU A 61 -13.74 35.64 -32.36
CA LEU A 61 -13.93 34.55 -33.31
C LEU A 61 -15.02 34.88 -34.33
N LYS A 62 -16.11 35.54 -33.93
CA LYS A 62 -17.13 36.02 -34.88
C LYS A 62 -16.58 37.10 -35.80
N VAL A 63 -15.78 38.03 -35.26
CA VAL A 63 -15.16 39.11 -36.04
C VAL A 63 -14.13 38.56 -37.02
N SER A 64 -13.32 37.57 -36.62
CA SER A 64 -12.34 36.95 -37.53
C SER A 64 -13.00 36.15 -38.66
N VAL A 65 -14.11 35.46 -38.38
CA VAL A 65 -14.91 34.75 -39.39
C VAL A 65 -15.61 35.73 -40.34
N ALA A 66 -16.19 36.82 -39.83
CA ALA A 66 -16.88 37.83 -40.64
C ALA A 66 -15.93 38.60 -41.57
N LEU A 67 -14.68 38.84 -41.15
CA LEU A 67 -13.66 39.50 -41.96
C LEU A 67 -13.05 38.61 -43.06
N GLY A 68 -13.58 37.40 -43.28
CA GLY A 68 -13.05 36.46 -44.27
C GLY A 68 -11.64 35.95 -43.95
N ARG A 69 -11.10 36.28 -42.77
CA ARG A 69 -9.83 35.78 -42.22
C ARG A 69 -10.03 34.60 -41.28
N GLY A 70 -11.20 33.95 -41.37
CA GLY A 70 -11.53 32.79 -40.57
C GLY A 70 -10.58 31.65 -40.88
N MET A 71 -9.97 31.06 -39.85
CA MET A 71 -9.33 29.76 -39.96
C MET A 71 -10.32 28.81 -40.62
N VAL A 72 -9.94 28.24 -41.76
CA VAL A 72 -10.62 27.07 -42.32
C VAL A 72 -10.66 26.04 -41.20
N VAL A 73 -11.85 25.74 -40.68
CA VAL A 73 -12.01 24.61 -39.77
C VAL A 73 -11.88 23.37 -40.64
N GLN A 74 -10.64 22.97 -40.92
CA GLN A 74 -10.35 21.58 -41.26
C GLN A 74 -10.93 20.77 -40.10
N GLU A 75 -11.76 19.77 -40.39
CA GLU A 75 -12.13 18.77 -39.39
C GLU A 75 -10.82 18.15 -38.89
N ASP A 76 -10.29 18.69 -37.80
CA ASP A 76 -9.00 18.34 -37.23
C ASP A 76 -9.17 17.00 -36.50
N ARG A 77 -9.41 15.95 -37.28
CA ARG A 77 -9.48 14.58 -36.79
C ARG A 77 -8.07 14.22 -36.32
N MET A 78 -7.97 13.64 -35.13
CA MET A 78 -6.69 13.17 -34.61
C MET A 78 -6.04 12.23 -35.64
N LYS A 79 -4.77 12.50 -35.97
CA LYS A 79 -4.01 11.72 -36.97
C LYS A 79 -3.83 10.25 -36.57
N LEU A 80 -3.91 9.96 -35.27
CA LEU A 80 -3.99 8.60 -34.74
C LEU A 80 -5.38 8.35 -34.12
N PRO A 81 -5.94 7.14 -34.29
CA PRO A 81 -7.04 6.64 -33.49
C PRO A 81 -6.76 6.81 -31.99
N PHE A 82 -7.78 7.22 -31.25
CA PHE A 82 -7.63 7.55 -29.83
C PHE A 82 -7.21 6.33 -29.00
N GLU A 83 -7.69 5.14 -29.37
CA GLU A 83 -7.36 3.85 -28.76
C GLU A 83 -5.87 3.53 -28.88
N LEU A 84 -5.27 3.82 -30.03
CA LEU A 84 -3.83 3.62 -30.24
C LEU A 84 -3.01 4.58 -29.39
N ILE A 85 -3.47 5.82 -29.22
CA ILE A 85 -2.78 6.77 -28.33
C ILE A 85 -2.85 6.29 -26.87
N LEU A 86 -3.99 5.77 -26.42
CA LEU A 86 -4.12 5.18 -25.08
C LEU A 86 -3.20 3.97 -24.91
N LEU A 87 -3.10 3.11 -25.92
CA LEU A 87 -2.22 1.93 -25.90
C LEU A 87 -0.74 2.35 -25.87
N ILE A 88 -0.36 3.38 -26.61
CA ILE A 88 1.00 3.96 -26.54
C ILE A 88 1.27 4.46 -25.12
N LEU A 89 0.34 5.20 -24.52
CA LEU A 89 0.50 5.71 -23.15
C LEU A 89 0.70 4.56 -22.16
N GLU A 90 -0.06 3.46 -22.29
CA GLU A 90 0.07 2.27 -21.43
C GLU A 90 1.46 1.63 -21.45
N HIS A 91 2.23 1.81 -22.53
CA HIS A 91 3.59 1.28 -22.67
C HIS A 91 4.70 2.29 -22.28
N THR A 92 4.34 3.49 -21.82
CA THR A 92 5.31 4.46 -21.30
C THR A 92 5.66 4.18 -19.83
N GLU A 93 6.79 4.71 -19.34
CA GLU A 93 7.20 4.57 -17.93
C GLU A 93 6.16 5.12 -16.94
N HIS A 94 5.41 6.14 -17.35
CA HIS A 94 4.40 6.83 -16.53
C HIS A 94 3.07 6.96 -17.29
N PRO A 95 2.31 5.86 -17.41
CA PRO A 95 1.15 5.79 -18.31
C PRO A 95 0.06 6.82 -17.95
N TYR A 96 -0.07 7.16 -16.67
CA TYR A 96 -1.11 8.04 -16.15
C TYR A 96 -0.49 9.21 -15.38
N CYS A 97 0.01 10.20 -16.12
CA CYS A 97 0.53 11.45 -15.53
C CYS A 97 -0.55 12.55 -15.54
N LEU A 98 -0.49 13.47 -14.56
CA LEU A 98 -1.38 14.63 -14.47
C LEU A 98 -1.36 15.49 -15.74
N ASN A 99 -0.21 15.59 -16.40
CA ASN A 99 -0.07 16.36 -17.64
C ASN A 99 -0.90 15.77 -18.79
N HIS A 100 -1.14 14.45 -18.81
CA HIS A 100 -1.95 13.81 -19.84
C HIS A 100 -3.42 14.23 -19.76
N LEU A 101 -3.91 14.61 -18.57
CA LEU A 101 -5.27 15.13 -18.39
C LEU A 101 -5.49 16.50 -19.03
N LEU A 102 -4.40 17.23 -19.33
CA LEU A 102 -4.45 18.58 -19.88
C LEU A 102 -4.47 18.61 -21.42
N ILE A 103 -4.30 17.46 -22.07
CA ILE A 103 -4.23 17.35 -23.55
C ILE A 103 -5.58 17.71 -24.18
N SER A 104 -6.66 17.02 -23.76
CA SER A 104 -8.00 17.29 -24.26
C SER A 104 -9.08 16.79 -23.28
N ARG A 105 -10.33 17.20 -23.51
CA ARG A 105 -11.48 16.73 -22.72
C ARG A 105 -11.66 15.21 -22.81
N ALA A 106 -11.35 14.59 -23.95
CA ALA A 106 -11.46 13.13 -24.12
C ALA A 106 -10.43 12.40 -23.23
N PHE A 107 -9.16 12.86 -23.26
CA PHE A 107 -8.12 12.35 -22.36
C PHE A 107 -8.51 12.52 -20.89
N TYR A 108 -9.09 13.68 -20.54
CA TYR A 108 -9.55 13.94 -19.18
C TYR A 108 -10.54 12.87 -18.69
N TYR A 109 -11.62 12.60 -19.44
CA TYR A 109 -12.65 11.66 -19.00
C TYR A 109 -12.17 10.21 -18.96
N VAL A 110 -11.27 9.82 -19.88
CA VAL A 110 -10.80 8.44 -20.00
C VAL A 110 -9.68 8.11 -19.01
N LEU A 111 -8.76 9.05 -18.79
CA LEU A 111 -7.63 8.82 -17.88
C LEU A 111 -7.98 9.11 -16.43
N MET A 112 -9.01 9.91 -16.14
CA MET A 112 -9.37 10.24 -14.76
C MET A 112 -9.67 9.00 -13.90
N PRO A 113 -10.49 8.02 -14.33
CA PRO A 113 -10.69 6.79 -13.56
C PRO A 113 -9.40 5.99 -13.35
N LYS A 114 -8.55 5.91 -14.37
CA LYS A 114 -7.27 5.18 -14.30
C LYS A 114 -6.30 5.83 -13.31
N LEU A 115 -6.25 7.17 -13.28
CA LEU A 115 -5.40 7.92 -12.35
C LEU A 115 -5.88 7.79 -10.89
N TYR A 116 -7.19 7.83 -10.66
CA TYR A 116 -7.75 7.75 -9.30
C TYR A 116 -7.93 6.32 -8.80
N TYR A 117 -7.72 5.29 -9.64
CA TYR A 117 -7.79 3.89 -9.24
C TYR A 117 -6.90 3.60 -8.01
N TYR A 118 -5.66 4.09 -8.06
CA TYR A 118 -4.68 4.02 -6.98
C TYR A 118 -3.96 5.39 -6.85
N PRO A 119 -4.54 6.35 -6.11
CA PRO A 119 -3.96 7.68 -5.99
C PRO A 119 -2.67 7.60 -5.18
N HIS A 120 -1.57 8.10 -5.76
CA HIS A 120 -0.28 8.19 -5.06
C HIS A 120 -0.29 9.34 -4.04
N LEU A 121 -0.63 9.00 -2.80
CA LEU A 121 -0.72 9.95 -1.69
C LEU A 121 0.62 10.08 -0.98
N LYS A 122 1.05 11.34 -0.80
CA LYS A 122 2.22 11.73 -0.02
C LYS A 122 1.78 12.71 1.05
N SER A 123 2.59 12.86 2.10
CA SER A 123 2.28 13.81 3.18
C SER A 123 2.04 15.25 2.68
N SER A 124 2.64 15.65 1.55
CA SER A 124 2.47 16.98 0.94
C SER A 124 1.14 17.18 0.19
N ASN A 125 0.57 16.15 -0.44
CA ASN A 125 -0.64 16.27 -1.26
C ASN A 125 -1.91 15.77 -0.55
N PHE A 126 -1.77 15.02 0.54
CA PHE A 126 -2.87 14.34 1.22
C PHE A 126 -3.98 15.30 1.68
N ALA A 127 -3.63 16.42 2.30
CA ALA A 127 -4.63 17.39 2.76
C ALA A 127 -5.45 17.98 1.61
N GLN A 128 -4.78 18.37 0.52
CA GLN A 128 -5.45 18.89 -0.68
C GLN A 128 -6.35 17.84 -1.32
N PHE A 129 -5.90 16.58 -1.37
CA PHE A 129 -6.70 15.47 -1.87
C PHE A 129 -7.97 15.28 -1.04
N VAL A 130 -7.84 15.20 0.29
CA VAL A 130 -8.97 15.07 1.22
C VAL A 130 -9.95 16.22 1.03
N ASP A 131 -9.48 17.46 0.92
CA ASP A 131 -10.33 18.64 0.77
C ASP A 131 -11.11 18.60 -0.55
N VAL A 132 -10.45 18.29 -1.68
CA VAL A 132 -11.08 18.20 -3.00
C VAL A 132 -12.13 17.09 -3.03
N VAL A 133 -11.81 15.91 -2.50
CA VAL A 133 -12.68 14.73 -2.50
C VAL A 133 -13.84 14.88 -1.51
N SER A 134 -13.63 15.62 -0.41
CA SER A 134 -14.66 15.83 0.61
C SER A 134 -15.73 16.83 0.20
N GLN A 135 -15.46 17.70 -0.78
CA GLN A 135 -16.42 18.68 -1.30
C GLN A 135 -17.70 18.01 -1.85
N HIS A 136 -18.87 18.57 -1.50
CA HIS A 136 -20.17 18.00 -1.85
C HIS A 136 -20.38 17.92 -3.38
N GLN A 137 -19.96 18.96 -4.12
CA GLN A 137 -20.03 19.01 -5.58
C GLN A 137 -19.24 17.89 -6.26
N ASN A 138 -18.22 17.35 -5.60
CA ASN A 138 -17.34 16.33 -6.15
C ASN A 138 -17.75 14.90 -5.78
N LYS A 139 -18.83 14.71 -5.00
CA LYS A 139 -19.30 13.38 -4.58
C LYS A 139 -19.48 12.44 -5.76
N LYS A 140 -20.29 12.82 -6.74
CA LYS A 140 -20.57 12.02 -7.95
C LYS A 140 -19.36 11.88 -8.88
N LYS A 141 -18.40 12.82 -8.79
CA LYS A 141 -17.23 12.86 -9.67
C LYS A 141 -16.21 11.78 -9.31
N PHE A 142 -16.07 11.48 -8.03
CA PHE A 142 -15.10 10.50 -7.51
C PHE A 142 -15.75 9.19 -7.05
N GLU A 143 -17.07 9.09 -7.15
CA GLU A 143 -17.81 7.88 -6.87
C GLU A 143 -17.35 6.75 -7.79
N GLY A 144 -17.02 5.59 -7.23
CA GLY A 144 -16.58 4.45 -8.04
C GLY A 144 -15.11 4.47 -8.49
N LEU A 145 -14.40 5.59 -8.37
CA LEU A 145 -13.08 5.74 -8.98
C LEU A 145 -11.95 5.11 -8.15
N VAL A 146 -11.96 5.34 -6.84
CA VAL A 146 -10.87 4.87 -5.95
C VAL A 146 -11.15 3.46 -5.49
N LYS A 147 -10.23 2.55 -5.83
CA LYS A 147 -10.29 1.13 -5.43
C LYS A 147 -9.24 0.78 -4.38
N ILE A 148 -8.07 1.40 -4.48
CA ILE A 148 -6.94 1.18 -3.58
C ILE A 148 -6.65 2.49 -2.86
N LEU A 149 -6.76 2.50 -1.54
CA LEU A 149 -6.40 3.64 -0.71
C LEU A 149 -5.25 3.25 0.23
N ASP A 150 -4.04 3.67 -0.14
CA ASP A 150 -2.83 3.43 0.64
C ASP A 150 -2.40 4.70 1.37
N LEU A 151 -2.43 4.63 2.70
CA LEU A 151 -2.02 5.72 3.59
C LEU A 151 -0.73 5.40 4.34
N SER A 152 0.01 4.36 3.95
CA SER A 152 1.25 3.91 4.63
C SER A 152 2.31 5.02 4.74
N GLN A 153 2.42 5.88 3.73
CA GLN A 153 3.37 7.00 3.66
C GLN A 153 2.89 8.27 4.39
N ILE A 154 1.73 8.21 5.04
CA ILE A 154 1.10 9.35 5.71
C ILE A 154 1.36 9.25 7.22
N ILE A 155 2.33 9.98 7.74
CA ILE A 155 2.78 9.82 9.14
C ILE A 155 2.09 10.77 10.11
N GLN A 156 1.93 12.07 9.77
CA GLN A 156 1.44 13.09 10.72
C GLN A 156 0.11 13.75 10.32
N SER A 157 -0.34 13.57 9.07
CA SER A 157 -1.55 14.23 8.55
C SER A 157 -2.79 13.32 8.51
N GLY A 158 -2.65 12.04 8.87
CA GLY A 158 -3.72 11.02 8.86
C GLY A 158 -4.70 11.11 10.03
N LYS A 159 -5.32 12.28 10.26
CA LYS A 159 -6.33 12.43 11.32
C LYS A 159 -7.49 11.45 11.13
N ASN A 160 -7.97 10.83 12.20
CA ASN A 160 -9.14 9.94 12.21
C ASN A 160 -10.35 10.50 11.43
N SER A 161 -10.59 11.81 11.51
CA SER A 161 -11.68 12.47 10.78
C SER A 161 -11.48 12.50 9.26
N TYR A 162 -10.24 12.61 8.78
CA TYR A 162 -9.92 12.56 7.36
C TYR A 162 -10.03 11.14 6.81
N VAL A 163 -9.46 10.17 7.52
CA VAL A 163 -9.57 8.75 7.15
C VAL A 163 -11.05 8.33 7.08
N SER A 164 -11.84 8.67 8.10
CA SER A 164 -13.28 8.43 8.12
C SER A 164 -14.02 9.08 6.95
N LYS A 165 -13.68 10.31 6.56
CA LYS A 165 -14.26 10.97 5.39
C LYS A 165 -13.92 10.24 4.09
N LEU A 166 -12.68 9.80 3.91
CA LEU A 166 -12.24 9.06 2.72
C LEU A 166 -12.94 7.70 2.63
N LEU A 167 -12.98 6.94 3.72
CA LEU A 167 -13.67 5.65 3.79
C LEU A 167 -15.15 5.80 3.43
N ARG A 168 -15.85 6.80 3.99
CA ARG A 168 -17.24 7.09 3.61
C ARG A 168 -17.40 7.52 2.16
N ARG A 169 -16.42 8.23 1.60
CA ARG A 169 -16.50 8.70 0.21
C ARG A 169 -16.36 7.57 -0.78
N PHE A 170 -15.48 6.61 -0.49
CA PHE A 170 -15.13 5.51 -1.39
C PHE A 170 -15.74 4.18 -1.00
N SER A 171 -16.69 4.16 -0.05
CA SER A 171 -17.24 2.94 0.52
C SER A 171 -17.83 1.97 -0.51
N GLY A 172 -18.41 2.51 -1.60
CA GLY A 172 -18.97 1.69 -2.67
C GLY A 172 -17.95 1.00 -3.59
N SER A 173 -16.70 1.47 -3.64
CA SER A 173 -15.69 0.98 -4.60
C SER A 173 -14.39 0.51 -3.99
N LEU A 174 -14.18 0.78 -2.70
CA LEU A 174 -12.93 0.48 -2.02
C LEU A 174 -12.74 -1.04 -1.89
N GLU A 175 -11.68 -1.56 -2.48
CA GLU A 175 -11.27 -2.97 -2.42
C GLU A 175 -10.07 -3.16 -1.49
N VAL A 176 -9.17 -2.19 -1.41
CA VAL A 176 -7.93 -2.26 -0.62
C VAL A 176 -7.77 -1.01 0.22
N PHE A 177 -7.57 -1.20 1.53
CA PHE A 177 -7.27 -0.13 2.46
C PHE A 177 -6.04 -0.44 3.30
N ILE A 178 -5.04 0.44 3.24
CA ILE A 178 -3.82 0.39 4.06
C ILE A 178 -3.80 1.63 4.94
N ALA A 179 -3.84 1.43 6.26
CA ALA A 179 -3.91 2.51 7.22
C ALA A 179 -2.56 3.22 7.42
N SER A 180 -2.63 4.50 7.79
CA SER A 180 -1.49 5.31 8.23
C SER A 180 -1.01 4.95 9.63
N GLN A 181 0.21 5.35 9.98
CA GLN A 181 0.77 5.15 11.31
C GLN A 181 0.05 5.94 12.43
N ALA A 182 -0.46 7.14 12.11
CA ALA A 182 -0.92 8.12 13.11
C ALA A 182 -2.07 7.66 14.02
N SER A 183 -3.23 7.35 13.43
CA SER A 183 -4.46 7.14 14.19
C SER A 183 -5.48 6.35 13.35
N PHE A 184 -6.07 5.32 13.94
CA PHE A 184 -7.17 4.53 13.40
C PHE A 184 -8.18 4.17 14.51
N GLY A 185 -8.89 5.18 15.00
CA GLY A 185 -9.84 5.05 16.09
C GLY A 185 -11.24 4.60 15.67
N LEU A 186 -12.23 4.86 16.54
CA LEU A 186 -13.62 4.44 16.36
C LEU A 186 -14.29 5.02 15.10
N SER A 187 -13.99 6.28 14.74
CA SER A 187 -14.65 6.95 13.61
C SER A 187 -14.31 6.30 12.24
N PRO A 188 -13.03 6.00 11.94
CA PRO A 188 -12.68 5.14 10.80
C PRO A 188 -13.34 3.75 10.83
N LEU A 189 -13.36 3.07 11.98
CA LEU A 189 -14.01 1.76 12.14
C LEU A 189 -15.50 1.78 11.77
N ILE A 190 -16.25 2.75 12.28
CA ILE A 190 -17.66 2.93 11.91
C ILE A 190 -17.80 3.17 10.40
N SER A 191 -16.85 3.86 9.78
CA SER A 191 -16.87 4.14 8.33
C SER A 191 -16.52 2.92 7.49
N LEU A 192 -15.69 2.01 8.01
CA LEU A 192 -15.40 0.73 7.38
C LEU A 192 -16.66 -0.14 7.21
N ARG A 193 -17.66 0.01 8.09
CA ARG A 193 -18.93 -0.74 8.00
C ARG A 193 -19.68 -0.55 6.67
N LEU A 194 -19.36 0.51 5.94
CA LEU A 194 -19.97 0.86 4.66
C LEU A 194 -19.21 0.25 3.47
N CYS A 195 -18.02 -0.29 3.70
CA CYS A 195 -17.10 -0.76 2.66
C CYS A 195 -17.34 -2.25 2.35
N HIS A 196 -18.45 -2.55 1.66
CA HIS A 196 -18.87 -3.94 1.39
C HIS A 196 -17.96 -4.70 0.41
N ASN A 197 -17.23 -3.97 -0.44
CA ASN A 197 -16.33 -4.53 -1.46
C ASN A 197 -14.89 -4.70 -0.96
N LEU A 198 -14.64 -4.49 0.33
CA LEU A 198 -13.30 -4.54 0.91
C LEU A 198 -12.76 -5.97 0.90
N LYS A 199 -11.61 -6.15 0.26
CA LYS A 199 -10.85 -7.41 0.16
C LYS A 199 -9.62 -7.41 1.05
N ILE A 200 -8.92 -6.28 1.16
CA ILE A 200 -7.68 -6.15 1.93
C ILE A 200 -7.83 -5.04 2.95
N LEU A 201 -7.67 -5.39 4.23
CA LEU A 201 -7.60 -4.46 5.35
C LEU A 201 -6.25 -4.61 6.05
N ASP A 202 -5.37 -3.62 5.87
CA ASP A 202 -4.06 -3.61 6.50
C ASP A 202 -3.94 -2.50 7.56
N LEU A 203 -3.86 -2.90 8.82
CA LEU A 203 -3.68 -2.00 9.96
C LEU A 203 -2.28 -2.09 10.59
N ARG A 204 -1.32 -2.79 9.97
CA ARG A 204 -0.01 -3.12 10.59
C ARG A 204 0.80 -1.91 11.05
N LEU A 205 0.58 -0.73 10.46
CA LEU A 205 1.33 0.48 10.80
C LEU A 205 0.69 1.26 11.96
N VAL A 206 -0.59 1.01 12.24
CA VAL A 206 -1.38 1.75 13.22
C VAL A 206 -0.77 1.59 14.62
N SER A 207 -0.46 2.74 15.22
CA SER A 207 0.07 2.83 16.59
C SER A 207 -0.99 3.21 17.64
N GLU A 208 -2.14 3.75 17.21
CA GLU A 208 -3.27 3.99 18.11
C GLU A 208 -3.87 2.67 18.59
N THR A 209 -4.37 2.67 19.83
CA THR A 209 -5.02 1.50 20.41
C THR A 209 -6.33 1.20 19.70
N VAL A 210 -6.45 -0.02 19.17
CA VAL A 210 -7.67 -0.48 18.50
C VAL A 210 -8.27 -1.63 19.29
N ASN A 211 -9.55 -1.49 19.64
CA ASN A 211 -10.31 -2.56 20.25
C ASN A 211 -10.69 -3.60 19.18
N LEU A 212 -10.28 -4.86 19.37
CA LEU A 212 -10.56 -5.93 18.43
C LEU A 212 -12.08 -6.18 18.29
N LYS A 213 -12.88 -6.06 19.34
CA LYS A 213 -14.35 -6.20 19.25
C LYS A 213 -14.95 -5.21 18.25
N GLU A 214 -14.52 -3.95 18.31
CA GLU A 214 -14.97 -2.93 17.36
C GLU A 214 -14.46 -3.18 15.95
N LEU A 215 -13.25 -3.75 15.81
CA LEU A 215 -12.72 -4.18 14.52
C LEU A 215 -13.60 -5.29 13.90
N PHE A 216 -13.91 -6.35 14.64
CA PHE A 216 -14.77 -7.44 14.17
C PHE A 216 -16.18 -6.96 13.84
N ASN A 217 -16.76 -6.12 14.69
CA ASN A 217 -18.04 -5.46 14.40
C ASN A 217 -18.02 -4.64 13.11
N SER A 218 -16.86 -4.10 12.74
CA SER A 218 -16.70 -3.29 11.52
C SER A 218 -16.53 -4.14 10.27
N ILE A 219 -15.72 -5.20 10.34
CA ILE A 219 -15.45 -6.09 9.21
C ILE A 219 -16.56 -7.09 8.92
N LYS A 220 -17.50 -7.33 9.85
CA LYS A 220 -18.69 -8.18 9.60
C LYS A 220 -19.48 -7.77 8.36
N SER A 221 -19.44 -6.48 8.02
CA SER A 221 -20.09 -5.91 6.83
C SER A 221 -19.33 -6.13 5.50
N ALA A 222 -18.14 -6.72 5.54
CA ALA A 222 -17.25 -6.93 4.40
C ALA A 222 -17.11 -8.45 4.11
N PRO A 223 -18.09 -9.07 3.41
CA PRO A 223 -18.08 -10.51 3.15
C PRO A 223 -17.00 -10.95 2.16
N LEU A 224 -16.38 -10.01 1.45
CA LEU A 224 -15.32 -10.25 0.47
C LEU A 224 -13.91 -10.13 1.07
N LEU A 225 -13.77 -9.97 2.39
CA LEU A 225 -12.47 -9.77 3.01
C LEU A 225 -11.62 -11.05 2.90
N GLU A 226 -10.48 -10.90 2.24
CA GLU A 226 -9.51 -11.94 1.92
C GLU A 226 -8.25 -11.84 2.78
N GLN A 227 -7.83 -10.61 3.13
CA GLN A 227 -6.63 -10.35 3.90
C GLN A 227 -6.91 -9.39 5.06
N LEU A 228 -6.48 -9.77 6.25
CA LEU A 228 -6.60 -8.96 7.45
C LEU A 228 -5.28 -8.89 8.20
N SER A 229 -4.78 -7.68 8.44
CA SER A 229 -3.61 -7.45 9.30
C SER A 229 -4.00 -6.62 10.51
N PHE A 230 -3.72 -7.14 11.70
CA PHE A 230 -4.03 -6.47 12.96
C PHE A 230 -3.10 -5.28 13.22
N PRO A 231 -3.57 -4.29 14.01
CA PRO A 231 -2.77 -3.15 14.41
C PRO A 231 -1.72 -3.52 15.48
N ARG A 232 -0.62 -2.76 15.53
CA ARG A 232 0.47 -2.99 16.50
C ARG A 232 0.06 -2.84 17.94
N SER A 233 -0.86 -1.91 18.17
CA SER A 233 -1.39 -1.58 19.49
C SER A 233 -2.77 -2.17 19.70
N SER A 234 -3.05 -3.36 19.15
CA SER A 234 -4.30 -4.08 19.44
C SER A 234 -4.40 -4.35 20.94
N ILE A 235 -5.59 -4.18 21.50
CA ILE A 235 -5.88 -4.50 22.90
C ILE A 235 -6.68 -5.82 22.94
N SER A 236 -6.35 -6.68 23.90
CA SER A 236 -7.00 -7.97 24.13
C SER A 236 -8.52 -7.84 24.11
N CYS A 237 -9.18 -8.76 23.41
CA CYS A 237 -10.62 -8.95 23.51
C CYS A 237 -10.92 -9.95 24.62
N GLU A 238 -11.98 -9.71 25.39
CA GLU A 238 -12.51 -10.68 26.36
C GLU A 238 -13.66 -11.51 25.77
N ASP A 239 -14.19 -11.09 24.61
CA ASP A 239 -15.27 -11.77 23.88
C ASP A 239 -14.71 -12.52 22.66
N TYR A 240 -14.82 -13.85 22.67
CA TYR A 240 -14.24 -14.70 21.61
C TYR A 240 -15.26 -15.23 20.59
N ASP A 241 -16.53 -14.87 20.74
CA ASP A 241 -17.62 -15.15 19.78
C ASP A 241 -17.58 -14.20 18.57
N MET A 242 -16.41 -14.11 17.94
CA MET A 242 -16.16 -13.26 16.79
C MET A 242 -16.44 -14.01 15.49
N GLU A 243 -17.31 -13.46 14.65
CA GLU A 243 -17.54 -13.97 13.31
C GLU A 243 -16.39 -13.57 12.38
N TRP A 244 -15.59 -14.54 11.97
CA TRP A 244 -14.54 -14.34 10.97
C TRP A 244 -15.13 -14.26 9.55
N PRO A 245 -14.55 -13.42 8.66
CA PRO A 245 -14.94 -13.40 7.25
C PRO A 245 -14.63 -14.75 6.58
N SER A 246 -15.60 -15.30 5.84
CA SER A 246 -15.49 -16.66 5.28
C SER A 246 -14.41 -16.80 4.20
N LYS A 247 -14.11 -15.73 3.46
CA LYS A 247 -13.09 -15.71 2.39
C LYS A 247 -11.68 -15.38 2.87
N LEU A 248 -11.48 -15.24 4.18
CA LEU A 248 -10.20 -14.85 4.76
C LEU A 248 -9.15 -15.95 4.57
N TRP A 249 -8.16 -15.71 3.71
CA TRP A 249 -7.08 -16.67 3.46
C TRP A 249 -5.75 -16.23 4.06
N TYR A 250 -5.57 -14.93 4.30
CA TYR A 250 -4.38 -14.33 4.90
C TYR A 250 -4.73 -13.63 6.21
N LEU A 251 -4.01 -14.00 7.26
CA LEU A 251 -4.15 -13.38 8.58
C LEU A 251 -2.78 -13.01 9.15
N ARG A 252 -2.62 -11.74 9.52
CA ARG A 252 -1.46 -11.26 10.30
C ARG A 252 -1.92 -10.84 11.69
N LEU A 253 -1.49 -11.60 12.68
CA LEU A 253 -1.71 -11.35 14.10
C LEU A 253 -0.60 -10.48 14.65
N GLN A 254 -1.00 -9.38 15.31
CA GLN A 254 -0.08 -8.40 15.85
C GLN A 254 -0.67 -7.70 17.09
N GLY A 255 0.21 -7.31 18.01
CA GLY A 255 -0.09 -6.48 19.17
C GLY A 255 -0.51 -7.27 20.41
N GLY A 256 -1.31 -6.67 21.28
CA GLY A 256 -1.67 -7.18 22.61
C GLY A 256 -2.68 -8.32 22.62
N ILE A 257 -2.61 -9.22 21.63
CA ILE A 257 -3.44 -10.44 21.56
C ILE A 257 -3.08 -11.38 22.73
N SER A 258 -4.09 -11.99 23.34
CA SER A 258 -3.94 -12.91 24.48
C SER A 258 -3.82 -14.36 24.02
N ASN A 259 -3.27 -15.23 24.89
CA ASN A 259 -3.27 -16.68 24.64
C ASN A 259 -4.70 -17.21 24.47
N LYS A 260 -5.63 -16.76 25.32
CA LYS A 260 -7.05 -17.14 25.25
C LYS A 260 -7.67 -16.83 23.89
N PHE A 261 -7.30 -15.71 23.27
CA PHE A 261 -7.76 -15.40 21.92
C PHE A 261 -7.30 -16.44 20.90
N LEU A 262 -6.08 -16.95 20.99
CA LEU A 262 -5.60 -17.98 20.06
C LEU A 262 -6.28 -19.34 20.29
N THR A 263 -6.54 -19.70 21.55
CA THR A 263 -7.07 -21.02 21.91
C THR A 263 -8.59 -21.08 21.76
N GLU A 264 -9.31 -20.01 22.08
CA GLU A 264 -10.78 -19.99 22.08
C GLU A 264 -11.39 -19.47 20.77
N SER A 265 -10.63 -18.78 19.91
CA SER A 265 -11.16 -18.24 18.65
C SER A 265 -11.36 -19.32 17.59
N ARG A 266 -12.53 -19.30 16.95
CA ARG A 266 -12.89 -20.22 15.86
C ARG A 266 -12.39 -19.70 14.52
N PHE A 267 -11.09 -19.86 14.28
CA PHE A 267 -10.47 -19.49 13.01
C PHE A 267 -11.12 -20.23 11.82
N PRO A 268 -11.37 -19.55 10.69
CA PRO A 268 -11.96 -20.17 9.53
C PRO A 268 -10.93 -21.08 8.81
N ALA A 269 -11.40 -22.22 8.31
CA ALA A 269 -10.56 -23.19 7.57
C ALA A 269 -10.01 -22.64 6.24
N SER A 270 -10.50 -21.48 5.77
CA SER A 270 -10.00 -20.80 4.58
C SER A 270 -8.61 -20.17 4.76
N ILE A 271 -8.12 -20.04 5.99
CA ILE A 271 -6.78 -19.49 6.26
C ILE A 271 -5.71 -20.44 5.74
N THR A 272 -4.88 -19.94 4.83
CA THR A 272 -3.74 -20.66 4.26
C THR A 272 -2.41 -19.96 4.53
N SER A 273 -2.44 -18.68 4.91
CA SER A 273 -1.25 -17.88 5.22
C SER A 273 -1.41 -17.19 6.57
N LEU A 274 -0.51 -17.50 7.49
CA LEU A 274 -0.53 -16.98 8.85
C LEU A 274 0.79 -16.28 9.19
N GLU A 275 0.67 -15.08 9.74
CA GLU A 275 1.82 -14.30 10.21
C GLU A 275 1.66 -13.84 11.65
N PHE A 276 2.73 -13.97 12.45
CA PHE A 276 2.83 -13.39 13.77
C PHE A 276 3.93 -12.35 13.79
N ALA A 277 3.64 -11.16 14.33
CA ALA A 277 4.64 -10.14 14.57
C ALA A 277 4.33 -9.39 15.86
N HIS A 278 5.35 -8.97 16.61
CA HIS A 278 5.19 -8.06 17.76
C HIS A 278 4.03 -8.45 18.71
N CYS A 279 3.92 -9.72 19.09
CA CYS A 279 2.93 -10.17 20.06
C CYS A 279 3.61 -10.44 21.42
N PRO A 280 3.60 -9.47 22.36
CA PRO A 280 4.34 -9.59 23.63
C PRO A 280 3.74 -10.62 24.60
N ASN A 281 2.48 -10.99 24.43
CA ASN A 281 1.74 -11.79 25.39
C ASN A 281 1.55 -13.26 24.99
N ILE A 282 1.88 -13.62 23.74
CA ILE A 282 1.63 -14.94 23.17
C ILE A 282 2.73 -15.92 23.56
N THR A 283 2.35 -17.08 24.09
CA THR A 283 3.28 -18.19 24.43
C THR A 283 3.32 -19.24 23.32
N GLY A 284 4.39 -20.05 23.29
CA GLY A 284 4.53 -21.15 22.34
C GLY A 284 3.42 -22.19 22.43
N GLU A 285 3.00 -22.52 23.65
CA GLU A 285 1.86 -23.43 23.91
C GLU A 285 0.58 -22.97 23.20
N ALA A 286 0.26 -21.68 23.28
CA ALA A 286 -0.95 -21.13 22.65
C ALA A 286 -0.84 -21.11 21.11
N ILE A 287 0.36 -20.88 20.55
CA ILE A 287 0.58 -21.03 19.11
C ILE A 287 0.36 -22.48 18.71
N ASN A 288 0.95 -23.43 19.43
CA ASN A 288 0.85 -24.86 19.13
C ASN A 288 -0.60 -25.37 19.20
N GLU A 289 -1.35 -24.99 20.22
CA GLU A 289 -2.78 -25.34 20.34
C GLU A 289 -3.59 -24.79 19.16
N MET A 290 -3.36 -23.54 18.76
CA MET A 290 -4.00 -22.97 17.57
C MET A 290 -3.55 -23.71 16.29
N LEU A 291 -2.27 -24.05 16.13
CA LEU A 291 -1.77 -24.79 14.98
C LEU A 291 -2.36 -26.21 14.91
N MET A 292 -2.69 -26.85 16.03
CA MET A 292 -3.41 -28.13 16.02
C MET A 292 -4.78 -28.02 15.33
N HIS A 293 -5.42 -26.86 15.40
CA HIS A 293 -6.75 -26.63 14.81
C HIS A 293 -6.70 -26.21 13.33
N ILE A 294 -5.77 -25.32 12.95
CA ILE A 294 -5.74 -24.74 11.60
C ILE A 294 -4.53 -25.15 10.77
N GLY A 295 -3.50 -25.73 11.39
CA GLY A 295 -2.19 -25.99 10.80
C GLY A 295 -2.22 -26.87 9.57
N TYR A 296 -3.17 -27.81 9.48
CA TYR A 296 -3.33 -28.68 8.31
C TYR A 296 -3.63 -27.90 7.02
N ASN A 297 -4.34 -26.77 7.12
CA ASN A 297 -4.70 -25.92 5.97
C ASN A 297 -3.61 -24.90 5.62
N LEU A 298 -2.64 -24.68 6.53
CA LEU A 298 -1.61 -23.67 6.37
C LEU A 298 -0.60 -24.10 5.31
N ARG A 299 -0.37 -23.21 4.36
CA ARG A 299 0.69 -23.30 3.34
C ARG A 299 1.84 -22.36 3.64
N ARG A 300 1.59 -21.27 4.38
CA ARG A 300 2.61 -20.29 4.76
C ARG A 300 2.48 -19.92 6.23
N VAL A 301 3.59 -20.02 6.94
CA VAL A 301 3.72 -19.54 8.33
C VAL A 301 4.93 -18.63 8.42
N SER A 302 4.74 -17.43 8.98
CA SER A 302 5.84 -16.51 9.26
C SER A 302 5.75 -15.97 10.68
N ILE A 303 6.80 -16.18 11.48
CA ILE A 303 6.88 -15.70 12.86
C ILE A 303 8.07 -14.74 12.96
N PHE A 304 7.75 -13.46 13.08
CA PHE A 304 8.73 -12.38 13.09
C PHE A 304 9.21 -12.05 14.50
N TYR A 305 10.51 -11.77 14.62
CA TYR A 305 11.11 -11.23 15.84
C TYR A 305 10.72 -9.76 16.07
N PRO A 306 10.51 -9.29 17.33
CA PRO A 306 10.55 -10.01 18.59
C PRO A 306 9.19 -10.55 19.09
N MET A 307 9.22 -11.72 19.74
CA MET A 307 8.12 -12.38 20.42
C MET A 307 8.56 -12.80 21.84
N PRO A 308 8.56 -11.86 22.81
CA PRO A 308 9.21 -12.00 24.12
C PRO A 308 8.88 -13.25 24.95
N LYS A 309 7.71 -13.84 24.77
CA LYS A 309 7.25 -15.01 25.53
C LYS A 309 7.44 -16.34 24.78
N LEU A 310 7.98 -16.32 23.56
CA LEU A 310 8.41 -17.52 22.88
C LEU A 310 9.76 -17.98 23.44
N LYS A 311 9.82 -19.26 23.79
CA LYS A 311 11.02 -19.97 24.24
C LYS A 311 11.74 -20.58 23.05
N SER A 312 12.97 -21.04 23.28
CA SER A 312 13.83 -21.69 22.27
C SER A 312 13.36 -23.03 21.74
N ASN A 313 12.24 -23.58 22.23
CA ASN A 313 11.65 -24.82 21.75
C ASN A 313 10.16 -24.63 21.41
N SER A 314 9.70 -23.39 21.31
CA SER A 314 8.27 -23.10 21.16
C SER A 314 7.72 -23.56 19.82
N LEU A 315 8.56 -23.60 18.78
CA LEU A 315 8.16 -23.92 17.41
C LEU A 315 8.69 -25.27 16.91
N ASP A 316 9.29 -26.10 17.76
CA ASP A 316 9.88 -27.38 17.33
C ASP A 316 8.83 -28.34 16.75
N THR A 317 7.57 -28.19 17.15
CA THR A 317 6.43 -29.00 16.69
C THR A 317 5.73 -28.44 15.45
N VAL A 318 6.22 -27.35 14.85
CA VAL A 318 5.55 -26.68 13.73
C VAL A 318 5.31 -27.62 12.53
N PHE A 319 6.25 -28.52 12.24
CA PHE A 319 6.15 -29.47 11.13
C PHE A 319 5.19 -30.63 11.39
N LEU A 320 4.92 -30.95 12.67
CA LEU A 320 3.88 -31.91 13.06
C LEU A 320 2.49 -31.33 12.82
N TYR A 321 2.27 -30.08 13.27
CA TYR A 321 0.96 -29.45 13.16
C TYR A 321 0.66 -28.90 11.77
N CYS A 322 1.70 -28.56 10.99
CA CYS A 322 1.56 -27.97 9.66
C CYS A 322 2.27 -28.82 8.59
N PRO A 323 1.74 -30.01 8.24
CA PRO A 323 2.38 -30.89 7.26
C PRO A 323 2.39 -30.31 5.84
N ASN A 324 1.43 -29.46 5.49
CA ASN A 324 1.22 -28.91 4.14
C ASN A 324 1.94 -27.58 3.87
N LEU A 325 2.91 -27.20 4.71
CA LEU A 325 3.65 -25.96 4.54
C LEU A 325 4.46 -25.97 3.24
N VAL A 326 4.35 -24.88 2.49
CA VAL A 326 5.16 -24.56 1.31
C VAL A 326 6.24 -23.54 1.66
N TYR A 327 5.95 -22.65 2.62
CA TYR A 327 6.84 -21.58 3.06
C TYR A 327 6.84 -21.47 4.58
N LEU A 328 8.03 -21.47 5.19
CA LEU A 328 8.20 -21.25 6.62
C LEU A 328 9.25 -20.15 6.85
N TYR A 329 8.87 -19.12 7.62
CA TYR A 329 9.79 -18.10 8.12
C TYR A 329 9.77 -18.13 9.64
N ILE A 330 10.91 -18.42 10.25
CA ILE A 330 11.08 -18.51 11.71
C ILE A 330 12.41 -17.91 12.11
N ASN A 331 12.50 -17.48 13.37
CA ASN A 331 13.75 -16.99 13.94
C ASN A 331 14.38 -18.07 14.83
N ILE A 332 15.71 -18.20 14.79
CA ILE A 332 16.50 -19.17 15.57
C ILE A 332 16.26 -19.10 17.09
N GLU A 333 15.74 -17.98 17.57
CA GLU A 333 15.40 -17.84 18.98
C GLU A 333 14.21 -18.69 19.43
N TYR A 334 13.38 -19.17 18.51
CA TYR A 334 12.10 -19.80 18.82
C TYR A 334 12.06 -21.30 18.62
N PHE A 335 13.14 -21.89 18.11
CA PHE A 335 13.27 -23.31 17.87
C PHE A 335 14.66 -23.81 18.21
N SER A 336 14.75 -25.12 18.43
CA SER A 336 15.97 -25.85 18.76
C SER A 336 16.34 -26.80 17.62
N LYS A 337 17.49 -27.46 17.73
CA LYS A 337 17.88 -28.52 16.78
C LYS A 337 16.83 -29.64 16.67
N ASP A 338 16.01 -29.84 17.72
CA ASP A 338 14.96 -30.85 17.78
C ASP A 338 13.90 -30.66 16.68
N LEU A 339 13.75 -29.44 16.14
CA LEU A 339 12.90 -29.16 14.98
C LEU A 339 13.21 -30.06 13.77
N PHE A 340 14.48 -30.45 13.59
CA PHE A 340 14.95 -31.31 12.49
C PHE A 340 15.22 -32.74 12.93
N HIS A 341 14.81 -33.16 14.13
CA HIS A 341 14.90 -34.57 14.54
C HIS A 341 13.69 -35.37 14.02
N ASP A 342 13.88 -36.68 13.79
CA ASP A 342 12.87 -37.58 13.20
C ASP A 342 11.54 -37.59 13.97
N GLU A 343 11.58 -37.42 15.29
CA GLU A 343 10.40 -37.40 16.15
C GLU A 343 9.47 -36.21 15.85
N LEU A 344 10.03 -35.04 15.50
CA LEU A 344 9.29 -33.80 15.28
C LEU A 344 9.17 -33.43 13.80
N LEU A 345 9.98 -34.06 12.95
CA LEU A 345 9.92 -33.97 11.50
C LEU A 345 9.87 -35.38 10.90
N PRO A 346 8.82 -36.18 11.14
CA PRO A 346 8.70 -37.48 10.52
C PRO A 346 8.46 -37.32 9.01
N PRO A 347 8.91 -38.29 8.19
CA PRO A 347 8.49 -38.39 6.80
C PRO A 347 6.97 -38.60 6.74
N LEU A 348 6.34 -38.02 5.72
CA LEU A 348 4.90 -38.20 5.49
C LEU A 348 4.70 -39.47 4.65
N GLU A 349 3.87 -40.40 5.13
CA GLU A 349 3.64 -41.70 4.45
C GLU A 349 2.83 -41.57 3.15
N GLU A 350 1.91 -40.59 3.09
CA GLU A 350 0.95 -40.46 1.98
C GLU A 350 1.49 -39.67 0.78
N TYR A 351 2.33 -38.66 1.01
CA TYR A 351 2.83 -37.73 -0.02
C TYR A 351 4.12 -37.03 0.41
N PRO A 352 4.98 -36.59 -0.53
CA PRO A 352 6.19 -35.84 -0.19
C PRO A 352 5.85 -34.48 0.44
N ARG A 353 6.55 -34.13 1.52
CA ARG A 353 6.33 -32.84 2.22
C ARG A 353 6.55 -31.66 1.27
N PRO A 354 5.56 -30.75 1.09
CA PRO A 354 5.59 -29.74 0.03
C PRO A 354 6.41 -28.49 0.36
N LEU A 355 7.22 -28.50 1.43
CA LEU A 355 8.00 -27.34 1.87
C LEU A 355 9.03 -26.97 0.81
N ARG A 356 8.90 -25.80 0.21
CA ARG A 356 9.81 -25.30 -0.83
C ARG A 356 10.79 -24.28 -0.31
N THR A 357 10.36 -23.46 0.64
CA THR A 357 11.16 -22.35 1.17
C THR A 357 11.20 -22.39 2.68
N LEU A 358 12.40 -22.46 3.23
CA LEU A 358 12.68 -22.31 4.65
C LEU A 358 13.56 -21.07 4.85
N CYS A 359 13.08 -20.12 5.65
CA CYS A 359 13.78 -18.91 6.01
C CYS A 359 14.09 -18.96 7.52
N ILE A 360 15.37 -19.01 7.86
CA ILE A 360 15.89 -18.98 9.23
C ILE A 360 16.53 -17.63 9.46
N ASP A 361 15.87 -16.81 10.28
CA ASP A 361 16.34 -15.50 10.66
C ASP A 361 17.05 -15.53 12.02
N SER A 362 17.90 -14.53 12.29
CA SER A 362 18.63 -14.38 13.54
C SER A 362 18.68 -12.91 13.96
N SER A 363 18.40 -12.65 15.24
CA SER A 363 18.54 -11.31 15.84
C SER A 363 20.01 -10.88 16.01
N GLY A 364 20.96 -11.82 15.88
CA GLY A 364 22.38 -11.58 16.14
C GLY A 364 22.77 -11.59 17.62
N LEU A 365 21.90 -12.07 18.52
CA LEU A 365 22.28 -12.28 19.91
C LEU A 365 23.43 -13.30 20.03
N LEU A 366 24.34 -13.04 20.98
CA LEU A 366 25.50 -13.91 21.23
C LEU A 366 25.05 -15.35 21.59
N GLY A 367 25.73 -16.34 21.03
CA GLY A 367 25.47 -17.77 21.30
C GLY A 367 24.26 -18.37 20.57
N GLN A 368 23.53 -17.60 19.75
CA GLN A 368 22.44 -18.16 18.95
C GLN A 368 22.94 -18.99 17.76
N GLY A 369 24.11 -18.64 17.21
CA GLY A 369 24.70 -19.32 16.06
C GLY A 369 25.08 -20.79 16.28
N SER A 370 25.27 -21.20 17.54
CA SER A 370 25.59 -22.58 17.90
C SER A 370 24.37 -23.45 18.20
N LYS A 371 23.15 -22.91 18.10
CA LYS A 371 21.92 -23.67 18.41
C LYS A 371 21.56 -24.70 17.35
N ILE A 372 21.87 -24.39 16.10
CA ILE A 372 21.66 -25.28 14.96
C ILE A 372 22.96 -25.40 14.18
N HIS A 373 23.30 -26.62 13.83
CA HIS A 373 24.42 -26.93 12.96
C HIS A 373 23.90 -27.16 11.54
N PRO A 374 24.66 -26.79 10.49
CA PRO A 374 24.27 -27.11 9.11
C PRO A 374 23.95 -28.61 8.91
N ASP A 375 24.70 -29.48 9.58
CA ASP A 375 24.49 -30.94 9.51
C ASP A 375 23.09 -31.38 9.95
N ASP A 376 22.43 -30.67 10.88
CA ASP A 376 21.07 -31.00 11.33
C ASP A 376 20.08 -30.94 10.14
N LEU A 377 20.29 -29.99 9.23
CA LEU A 377 19.52 -29.85 7.99
C LEU A 377 19.98 -30.83 6.91
N THR A 378 21.30 -31.04 6.76
CA THR A 378 21.85 -32.00 5.80
C THR A 378 21.33 -33.41 6.06
N ILE A 379 21.31 -33.85 7.32
CA ILE A 379 20.75 -35.14 7.74
C ILE A 379 19.27 -35.22 7.37
N ALA A 380 18.48 -34.19 7.68
CA ALA A 380 17.06 -34.15 7.33
C ALA A 380 16.77 -34.20 5.82
N LEU A 381 17.70 -33.69 4.99
CA LEU A 381 17.63 -33.81 3.54
C LEU A 381 17.97 -35.22 3.09
N TRP A 382 19.08 -35.80 3.55
CA TRP A 382 19.50 -37.17 3.22
C TRP A 382 18.47 -38.23 3.59
N GLU A 383 17.73 -38.03 4.69
CA GLU A 383 16.67 -38.93 5.14
C GLU A 383 15.32 -38.68 4.41
N GLU A 384 15.31 -37.85 3.37
CA GLU A 384 14.13 -37.50 2.56
C GLU A 384 12.95 -36.94 3.38
N ARG A 385 13.25 -36.24 4.49
CA ARG A 385 12.23 -35.63 5.36
C ARG A 385 11.75 -34.28 4.82
N LEU A 386 12.58 -33.62 3.99
CA LEU A 386 12.31 -32.35 3.30
C LEU A 386 12.51 -32.46 1.77
N PRO A 387 11.83 -33.39 1.07
CA PRO A 387 12.16 -33.75 -0.32
C PRO A 387 11.92 -32.62 -1.34
N CYS A 388 11.00 -31.69 -1.06
CA CYS A 388 10.67 -30.58 -1.96
C CYS A 388 11.40 -29.27 -1.63
N LEU A 389 12.34 -29.26 -0.68
CA LEU A 389 13.03 -28.05 -0.27
C LEU A 389 13.96 -27.58 -1.40
N THR A 390 13.72 -26.36 -1.90
CA THR A 390 14.48 -25.77 -3.01
C THR A 390 15.16 -24.47 -2.62
N THR A 391 14.69 -23.79 -1.58
CA THR A 391 15.22 -22.50 -1.17
C THR A 391 15.42 -22.50 0.33
N LEU A 392 16.67 -22.50 0.75
CA LEU A 392 17.05 -22.25 2.13
C LEU A 392 17.59 -20.82 2.23
N LYS A 393 17.00 -19.99 3.08
CA LYS A 393 17.49 -18.64 3.37
C LYS A 393 17.95 -18.58 4.80
N VAL A 394 19.20 -18.20 5.02
CA VAL A 394 19.80 -18.12 6.36
C VAL A 394 20.37 -16.74 6.57
N SER A 395 20.00 -16.11 7.69
CA SER A 395 20.53 -14.81 8.09
C SER A 395 22.04 -14.87 8.29
N MET A 396 22.77 -13.87 7.79
CA MET A 396 24.22 -13.75 8.06
C MET A 396 24.53 -13.64 9.55
N MET A 397 23.57 -13.17 10.35
CA MET A 397 23.68 -13.02 11.80
C MET A 397 23.64 -14.37 12.56
N LEU A 398 23.42 -15.48 11.86
CA LEU A 398 23.58 -16.81 12.46
C LEU A 398 25.05 -17.18 12.64
N GLY A 399 25.97 -16.56 11.88
CA GLY A 399 27.41 -16.78 12.05
C GLY A 399 27.93 -18.12 11.54
N TRP A 400 27.18 -18.82 10.68
CA TRP A 400 27.69 -19.98 9.98
C TRP A 400 28.87 -19.62 9.08
N ASN A 401 29.92 -20.43 9.13
CA ASN A 401 31.06 -20.29 8.24
C ASN A 401 30.72 -20.91 6.88
N TYR A 402 30.48 -20.09 5.86
CA TYR A 402 30.12 -20.59 4.54
C TYR A 402 31.25 -21.36 3.84
N ASP A 403 32.49 -21.18 4.28
CA ASP A 403 33.64 -21.90 3.72
C ASP A 403 33.91 -23.22 4.45
N SER A 404 33.13 -23.56 5.49
CA SER A 404 33.30 -24.83 6.20
C SER A 404 32.66 -26.00 5.44
N ASP A 405 33.28 -27.17 5.56
CA ASP A 405 32.82 -28.43 4.97
C ASP A 405 31.31 -28.68 5.23
N SER A 406 30.83 -28.53 6.47
CA SER A 406 29.42 -28.72 6.82
C SER A 406 28.43 -27.85 6.04
N VAL A 407 28.79 -26.61 5.71
CA VAL A 407 27.93 -25.73 4.90
C VAL A 407 28.04 -26.08 3.42
N GLN A 408 29.23 -26.46 2.96
CA GLN A 408 29.44 -26.90 1.58
C GLN A 408 28.68 -28.20 1.30
N ASP A 409 28.67 -29.15 2.23
CA ASP A 409 27.88 -30.38 2.15
C ASP A 409 26.38 -30.08 2.01
N LEU A 410 25.86 -29.15 2.83
CA LEU A 410 24.47 -28.69 2.73
C LEU A 410 24.17 -28.01 1.39
N VAL A 411 25.10 -27.20 0.87
CA VAL A 411 24.94 -26.53 -0.43
C VAL A 411 24.92 -27.55 -1.56
N ASN A 412 25.86 -28.48 -1.58
CA ASN A 412 25.94 -29.54 -2.59
C ASN A 412 24.65 -30.37 -2.61
N GLU A 413 24.15 -30.78 -1.43
CA GLU A 413 22.90 -31.55 -1.32
C GLU A 413 21.69 -30.75 -1.84
N LEU A 414 21.63 -29.44 -1.58
CA LEU A 414 20.57 -28.59 -2.12
C LEU A 414 20.70 -28.42 -3.64
N GLU A 415 21.91 -28.24 -4.17
CA GLU A 415 22.17 -28.09 -5.61
C GLU A 415 21.83 -29.36 -6.39
N ASP A 416 22.16 -30.54 -5.87
CA ASP A 416 21.80 -31.83 -6.44
C ASP A 416 20.27 -32.01 -6.56
N ARG A 417 19.52 -31.38 -5.66
CA ARG A 417 18.04 -31.32 -5.66
C ARG A 417 17.47 -30.16 -6.51
N GLY A 418 18.32 -29.38 -7.18
CA GLY A 418 17.93 -28.21 -7.98
C GLY A 418 17.53 -26.99 -7.15
N GLY A 419 17.97 -26.94 -5.89
CA GLY A 419 17.76 -25.85 -4.94
C GLY A 419 19.01 -24.98 -4.74
N ALA A 420 18.92 -24.01 -3.83
CA ALA A 420 20.02 -23.15 -3.46
C ALA A 420 19.91 -22.60 -2.02
N LEU A 421 21.07 -22.32 -1.43
CA LEU A 421 21.24 -21.60 -0.16
C LEU A 421 21.47 -20.10 -0.43
N TYR A 422 20.65 -19.24 0.17
CA TYR A 422 20.76 -17.79 0.07
C TYR A 422 21.10 -17.17 1.42
N LYS A 423 21.97 -16.17 1.39
CA LYS A 423 22.29 -15.32 2.54
C LYS A 423 21.25 -14.20 2.63
N MET A 424 20.67 -14.01 3.81
CA MET A 424 19.73 -12.91 4.11
C MET A 424 20.38 -11.76 4.87
#